data_AF-A0A7C9D167-F1
#
_entry.id   AF-A0A7C9D167-F1
#
_cell.length_a   1.000
_cell.length_b   1.000
_cell.length_c   1.000
_cell.angle_alpha   90.00
_cell.angle_beta   90.00
_cell.angle_gamma   90.00
#
_symmetry.space_group_name_H-M   'P 1'
#
loop_
_entity.id
_entity.type
_entity.pdbx_description
1 polymer ?
#
loop_
_entity_poly.entity_id
_entity_poly.type
_entity_poly.pdbx_seq_one_letter_code
_entity_poly.pdbx_strand_id
1 'polypeptide(L)'
;GALASLTTLWLLSFLQSNPSPPQVLCITFGSPLLGNHSLSKSLLRQRWTGNFCHVVLKHDIVPRLLFAPLDSINTHLHLLLQYIQLGQSAPQMNDEIRDQLFSFVLGHTEAAANGSDGNEGERSGLFWPFGNYLFCAEDGAVCVDNAVSVVQLLHLMLSTANP
;
A
#
# COMPACT_ATOMS: atom_id res chain seq x y z
N GLY A 1 5.18 -7.67 -4.19
CA GLY A 1 3.89 -7.07 -4.57
C GLY A 1 4.06 -6.03 -5.66
N ALA A 2 4.72 -4.90 -5.38
CA ALA A 2 4.83 -3.78 -6.33
C ALA A 2 5.33 -4.16 -7.73
N LEU A 3 6.35 -5.04 -7.83
CA LEU A 3 6.80 -5.57 -9.11
C LEU A 3 5.69 -6.33 -9.85
N ALA A 4 4.94 -7.20 -9.17
CA ALA A 4 3.82 -7.91 -9.77
C ALA A 4 2.75 -6.93 -10.28
N SER A 5 2.44 -5.87 -9.53
CA SER A 5 1.51 -4.83 -9.98
C SER A 5 2.02 -4.08 -11.22
N LEU A 6 3.30 -3.71 -11.25
CA LEU A 6 3.93 -3.09 -12.43
C LEU A 6 3.92 -4.03 -13.65
N THR A 7 4.27 -5.30 -13.46
CA THR A 7 4.23 -6.31 -14.52
C THR A 7 2.81 -6.50 -15.05
N THR A 8 1.80 -6.50 -14.18
CA THR A 8 0.40 -6.56 -14.59
C THR A 8 0.00 -5.32 -15.40
N LEU A 9 0.42 -4.12 -14.99
CA LEU A 9 0.16 -2.89 -15.77
C LEU A 9 0.79 -2.95 -17.16
N TRP A 10 2.04 -3.40 -17.25
CA TRP A 10 2.72 -3.62 -18.52
C TRP A 10 1.98 -4.65 -19.38
N LEU A 11 1.59 -5.79 -18.79
CA LEU A 11 0.89 -6.86 -19.49
C LEU A 11 -0.50 -6.40 -19.98
N LEU A 12 -1.28 -5.71 -19.15
CA LEU A 12 -2.58 -5.16 -19.53
C LEU A 12 -2.44 -4.19 -20.71
N SER A 13 -1.44 -3.31 -20.69
CA SER A 13 -1.12 -2.40 -21.79
C SER A 13 -0.74 -3.15 -23.07
N PHE A 14 0.15 -4.13 -22.95
CA PHE A 14 0.57 -4.96 -24.08
C PHE A 14 -0.59 -5.75 -24.72
N LEU A 15 -1.50 -6.26 -23.89
CA LEU A 15 -2.65 -7.04 -24.33
C LEU A 15 -3.80 -6.20 -24.90
N GLN A 16 -3.79 -4.87 -24.81
CA GLN A 16 -4.85 -4.02 -25.37
C GLN A 16 -5.04 -4.22 -26.88
N SER A 17 -3.98 -4.57 -27.60
CA SER A 17 -4.00 -4.81 -29.04
C SER A 17 -4.53 -6.20 -29.42
N ASN A 18 -4.76 -7.08 -28.46
CA ASN A 18 -5.31 -8.42 -28.72
C ASN A 18 -6.83 -8.37 -28.85
N PRO A 19 -7.43 -9.00 -29.89
CA PRO A 19 -8.88 -9.05 -30.06
C PRO A 19 -9.59 -9.90 -29.00
N SER A 20 -8.87 -10.83 -28.35
CA SER A 20 -9.38 -11.70 -27.29
C SER A 20 -8.33 -11.87 -26.19
N PRO A 21 -8.08 -10.84 -25.37
CA PRO A 21 -7.03 -10.88 -24.36
C PRO A 21 -7.39 -11.87 -23.25
N PRO A 22 -6.42 -12.61 -22.70
CA PRO A 22 -6.65 -13.44 -21.52
C PRO A 22 -6.99 -12.58 -20.30
N GLN A 23 -7.73 -13.15 -19.34
CA GLN A 23 -7.99 -12.51 -18.07
C GLN A 23 -6.69 -12.45 -17.24
N VAL A 24 -6.34 -11.28 -16.75
CA VAL A 24 -5.17 -11.06 -15.89
C VAL A 24 -5.64 -10.68 -14.49
N LEU A 25 -5.09 -11.32 -13.46
CA LEU A 25 -5.32 -10.97 -12.06
C LEU A 25 -3.98 -10.85 -11.35
N CYS A 26 -3.79 -9.72 -10.66
CA CYS A 26 -2.66 -9.44 -9.80
C CYS A 26 -3.10 -9.57 -8.35
N ILE A 27 -2.47 -10.49 -7.62
CA ILE A 27 -2.67 -10.63 -6.17
C ILE A 27 -1.35 -10.29 -5.49
N THR A 28 -1.39 -9.39 -4.52
CA THR A 28 -0.22 -8.99 -3.74
C THR A 28 -0.50 -9.11 -2.25
N PHE A 29 0.53 -9.39 -1.45
CA PHE A 29 0.44 -9.52 0.00
C PHE A 29 1.40 -8.52 0.64
N GLY A 30 0.92 -7.71 1.59
CA GLY A 30 1.74 -6.75 2.35
C GLY A 30 2.58 -5.82 1.47
N SER A 31 2.10 -5.52 0.25
CA SER A 31 2.88 -4.76 -0.74
C SER A 31 2.89 -3.27 -0.41
N PRO A 32 4.01 -2.55 -0.65
CA PRO A 32 3.97 -1.10 -0.60
C PRO A 32 3.04 -0.57 -1.70
N LEU A 33 2.52 0.65 -1.49
CA LEU A 33 1.73 1.37 -2.48
C LEU A 33 2.53 1.61 -3.77
N LEU A 34 1.80 1.84 -4.85
CA LEU A 34 2.39 2.12 -6.15
C LEU A 34 1.63 3.23 -6.85
N GLY A 35 2.37 4.18 -7.42
CA GLY A 35 1.81 5.28 -8.19
C GLY A 35 1.09 6.31 -7.34
N ASN A 36 0.26 7.12 -7.98
CA ASN A 36 -0.34 8.31 -7.40
C ASN A 36 -1.81 8.45 -7.82
N HIS A 37 -2.44 9.57 -7.45
CA HIS A 37 -3.84 9.83 -7.78
C HIS A 37 -4.13 9.77 -9.30
N SER A 38 -3.20 10.29 -10.12
CA SER A 38 -3.33 10.26 -11.58
C SER A 38 -3.32 8.84 -12.14
N LEU A 39 -2.43 7.97 -11.63
CA LEU A 39 -2.42 6.56 -12.00
C LEU A 39 -3.73 5.89 -11.59
N SER A 40 -4.15 6.05 -10.33
CA SER A 40 -5.39 5.44 -9.80
C SER A 40 -6.61 5.82 -10.65
N LYS A 41 -6.76 7.11 -10.98
CA LYS A 41 -7.82 7.62 -11.86
C LYS A 41 -7.74 7.05 -13.29
N SER A 42 -6.53 6.88 -13.81
CA SER A 42 -6.30 6.29 -15.13
C SER A 42 -6.71 4.81 -15.17
N LEU A 43 -6.37 4.04 -14.14
CA LEU A 43 -6.76 2.62 -14.04
C LEU A 43 -8.26 2.44 -13.90
N LEU A 44 -8.92 3.31 -13.14
CA LEU A 44 -10.38 3.33 -13.05
C LEU A 44 -11.02 3.57 -14.42
N ARG A 45 -10.52 4.55 -15.18
CA ARG A 45 -11.00 4.86 -16.54
C ARG A 45 -10.79 3.71 -17.53
N GLN A 46 -9.68 2.98 -17.42
CA GLN A 46 -9.38 1.81 -18.23
C GLN A 46 -10.14 0.54 -17.78
N ARG A 47 -10.91 0.62 -16.68
CA ARG A 47 -11.56 -0.53 -16.02
C ARG A 47 -10.56 -1.62 -15.61
N TRP A 48 -9.34 -1.21 -15.26
CA TRP A 48 -8.27 -2.10 -14.86
C TRP A 48 -8.19 -2.32 -13.35
N THR A 49 -8.93 -1.55 -12.54
CA THR A 49 -8.93 -1.70 -11.08
C THR A 49 -9.33 -3.10 -10.64
N GLY A 50 -10.28 -3.73 -11.34
CA GLY A 50 -10.71 -5.11 -11.08
C GLY A 50 -9.64 -6.18 -11.28
N ASN A 51 -8.53 -5.86 -11.96
CA ASN A 51 -7.41 -6.78 -12.16
C ASN A 51 -6.45 -6.84 -10.97
N PHE A 52 -6.68 -6.06 -9.91
CA PHE A 52 -5.77 -5.99 -8.77
C PHE A 52 -6.49 -6.29 -7.45
N CYS A 53 -5.87 -7.14 -6.64
CA CYS A 53 -6.25 -7.47 -5.28
C CYS A 53 -5.03 -7.37 -4.35
N HIS A 54 -5.07 -6.42 -3.42
CA HIS A 54 -4.01 -6.14 -2.47
C HIS A 54 -4.45 -6.67 -1.10
N VAL A 55 -3.87 -7.80 -0.69
CA VAL A 55 -4.11 -8.40 0.63
C VAL A 55 -3.24 -7.68 1.65
N VAL A 56 -3.88 -7.19 2.71
CA VAL A 56 -3.26 -6.38 3.76
C VAL A 56 -3.66 -6.94 5.12
N LEU A 57 -2.66 -7.27 5.94
CA LEU A 57 -2.89 -7.66 7.33
C LEU A 57 -2.95 -6.43 8.25
N LYS A 58 -3.55 -6.64 9.43
CA LYS A 58 -3.66 -5.63 10.49
C LYS A 58 -2.32 -4.98 10.83
N HIS A 59 -1.27 -5.78 11.01
CA HIS A 59 0.05 -5.34 11.47
C HIS A 59 1.04 -5.00 10.34
N ASP A 60 0.64 -5.09 9.06
CA ASP A 60 1.57 -4.87 7.94
C ASP A 60 2.01 -3.40 7.85
N ILE A 61 3.23 -3.05 8.24
CA ILE A 61 3.69 -1.65 8.09
C ILE A 61 3.93 -1.25 6.62
N VAL A 62 4.29 -2.23 5.77
CA VAL A 62 4.79 -1.97 4.40
C VAL A 62 3.77 -1.27 3.48
N PRO A 63 2.48 -1.63 3.45
CA PRO A 63 1.45 -0.88 2.69
C PRO A 63 1.24 0.57 3.15
N ARG A 64 1.78 0.96 4.32
CA ARG A 64 1.64 2.31 4.89
C ARG A 64 2.92 3.16 4.76
N LEU A 65 4.08 2.52 4.55
CA LEU A 65 5.40 3.18 4.54
C LEU A 65 5.47 4.40 3.62
N LEU A 66 4.86 4.32 2.44
CA LEU A 66 5.00 5.32 1.39
C LEU A 66 4.11 6.56 1.56
N PHE A 67 3.36 6.66 2.67
CA PHE A 67 2.78 7.93 3.10
C PHE A 67 3.78 8.81 3.86
N ALA A 68 4.86 8.22 4.39
CA ALA A 68 5.89 8.92 5.14
C ALA A 68 7.06 9.33 4.23
N PRO A 69 7.71 10.48 4.48
CA PRO A 69 8.90 10.90 3.75
C PRO A 69 10.06 9.95 4.06
N LEU A 70 10.52 9.23 3.03
CA LEU A 70 11.53 8.17 3.19
C LEU A 70 12.88 8.70 3.71
N ASP A 71 13.25 9.94 3.38
CA ASP A 71 14.49 10.55 3.87
C ASP A 71 14.54 10.63 5.39
N SER A 72 13.39 10.84 6.05
CA SER A 72 13.28 10.93 7.51
C SER A 72 13.38 9.57 8.21
N ILE A 73 13.15 8.47 7.49
CA ILE A 73 13.19 7.11 8.03
C ILE A 73 14.27 6.23 7.41
N ASN A 74 15.17 6.79 6.60
CA ASN A 74 16.08 6.00 5.76
C ASN A 74 16.91 4.98 6.57
N THR A 75 17.45 5.38 7.72
CA THR A 75 18.19 4.47 8.62
C THR A 75 17.30 3.36 9.18
N HIS A 76 16.08 3.70 9.61
CA HIS A 76 15.10 2.73 10.14
C HIS A 76 14.56 1.79 9.05
N LEU A 77 14.42 2.30 7.83
CA LEU A 77 13.97 1.56 6.66
C LEU A 77 14.98 0.47 6.28
N HIS A 78 16.29 0.77 6.34
CA HIS A 78 17.32 -0.24 6.09
C HIS A 78 17.24 -1.39 7.10
N LEU A 79 17.04 -1.09 8.39
CA LEU A 79 16.86 -2.12 9.42
C LEU A 79 15.58 -2.94 9.21
N LEU A 80 14.47 -2.28 8.89
CA LEU A 80 13.20 -2.94 8.58
C LEU A 80 13.33 -3.88 7.37
N LEU A 81 13.98 -3.42 6.30
CA LEU A 81 14.19 -4.23 5.10
C LEU A 81 15.07 -5.45 5.38
N GLN A 82 16.14 -5.29 6.18
CA GLN A 82 16.96 -6.41 6.62
C GLN A 82 16.15 -7.41 7.47
N TYR A 83 15.32 -6.91 8.38
CA TYR A 83 14.42 -7.75 9.18
C TYR A 83 13.44 -8.54 8.31
N ILE A 84 12.79 -7.90 7.34
CA ILE A 84 11.85 -8.55 6.42
C ILE A 84 12.56 -9.59 5.54
N GLN A 85 13.79 -9.31 5.09
CA GLN A 85 14.53 -10.21 4.20
C GLN A 85 15.15 -11.41 4.92
N LEU A 86 15.67 -11.19 6.12
CA LEU A 86 16.51 -12.16 6.83
C LEU A 86 15.78 -12.82 8.01
N GLY A 87 14.57 -12.36 8.34
CA GLY A 87 13.72 -12.91 9.38
C GLY A 87 14.43 -12.95 10.74
N GLN A 88 14.40 -14.11 11.40
CA GLN A 88 15.02 -14.30 12.71
C GLN A 88 16.55 -14.12 12.73
N SER A 89 17.19 -14.13 11.56
CA SER A 89 18.63 -13.97 11.41
C SER A 89 19.06 -12.50 11.23
N ALA A 90 18.10 -11.57 11.19
CA ALA A 90 18.37 -10.14 11.14
C ALA A 90 18.94 -9.61 12.47
N PRO A 91 19.76 -8.54 12.44
CA PRO A 91 20.09 -7.81 13.66
C PRO A 91 18.79 -7.41 14.37
N GLN A 92 18.70 -7.70 15.67
CA GLN A 92 17.51 -7.36 16.45
C GLN A 92 17.28 -5.86 16.38
N MET A 93 16.15 -5.45 15.81
CA MET A 93 15.70 -4.08 15.85
C MET A 93 15.34 -3.77 17.31
N ASN A 94 15.93 -2.73 17.89
CA ASN A 94 15.54 -2.28 19.23
C ASN A 94 14.04 -1.93 19.21
N ASP A 95 13.30 -2.37 20.24
CA ASP A 95 11.87 -2.11 20.38
C ASP A 95 11.57 -0.61 20.29
N GLU A 96 12.42 0.24 20.88
CA GLU A 96 12.27 1.70 20.80
C GLU A 96 12.33 2.22 19.35
N ILE A 97 13.23 1.66 18.54
CA ILE A 97 13.40 2.04 17.13
C ILE A 97 12.19 1.59 16.31
N ARG A 98 11.68 0.38 16.59
CA ARG A 98 10.48 -0.15 15.96
C ARG A 98 9.28 0.73 16.28
N ASP A 99 9.10 1.10 17.54
CA ASP A 99 7.99 1.92 18.01
C ASP A 99 8.06 3.34 17.43
N GLN A 100 9.25 3.93 17.34
CA GLN A 100 9.46 5.21 16.65
C GLN A 100 9.09 5.15 15.17
N LEU A 101 9.55 4.11 14.45
CA LEU A 101 9.19 3.91 13.05
C LEU A 101 7.68 3.73 12.89
N PHE A 102 7.08 2.91 13.74
CA PHE A 102 5.64 2.64 13.72
C PHE A 102 4.83 3.90 13.97
N SER A 103 5.14 4.66 15.03
CA SER A 103 4.47 5.92 15.35
C SER A 103 4.63 6.95 14.23
N PHE A 104 5.81 7.02 13.60
CA PHE A 104 6.07 7.93 12.49
C PHE A 104 5.22 7.59 11.26
N VAL A 105 5.22 6.32 10.85
CA VAL A 105 4.41 5.83 9.72
C VAL A 105 2.91 6.00 10.01
N LEU A 106 2.48 5.71 11.24
CA LEU A 106 1.09 5.84 11.65
C LEU A 106 0.60 7.29 11.55
N GLY A 107 1.37 8.26 12.05
CA GLY A 107 1.03 9.69 11.98
C GLY A 107 0.94 10.21 10.53
N HIS A 108 1.84 9.76 9.65
CA HIS A 108 1.76 10.10 8.22
C HIS A 108 0.56 9.44 7.52
N THR A 109 0.20 8.21 7.91
CA THR A 109 -0.98 7.52 7.39
C THR A 109 -2.26 8.20 7.85
N GLU A 110 -2.31 8.66 9.11
CA GLU A 110 -3.42 9.46 9.66
C GLU A 110 -3.61 10.76 8.88
N ALA A 111 -2.53 11.51 8.65
CA ALA A 111 -2.57 12.75 7.88
C ALA A 111 -3.09 12.50 6.45
N ALA A 112 -2.69 11.40 5.81
CA ALA A 112 -3.19 11.01 4.49
C ALA A 112 -4.70 10.69 4.51
N ALA A 113 -5.17 9.99 5.55
CA ALA A 113 -6.57 9.65 5.75
C ALA A 113 -7.44 10.89 6.00
N ASN A 114 -6.99 11.81 6.85
CA ASN A 114 -7.74 13.01 7.23
C ASN A 114 -7.76 14.07 6.14
N GLY A 115 -6.69 14.20 5.34
CA GLY A 115 -6.65 15.18 4.25
C GLY A 115 -7.50 14.81 3.02
N SER A 116 -8.27 13.71 3.07
CA SER A 116 -9.00 13.17 1.91
C SER A 116 -10.22 14.00 1.48
N ASP A 117 -10.53 15.09 2.19
CA ASP A 117 -11.49 16.11 1.78
C ASP A 117 -10.88 17.14 0.79
N GLY A 118 -11.11 16.92 -0.51
CA GLY A 118 -11.44 17.99 -1.45
C GLY A 118 -10.34 18.83 -2.12
N ASN A 119 -9.09 18.88 -1.66
CA ASN A 119 -8.05 19.70 -2.31
C ASN A 119 -7.05 18.87 -3.15
N GLU A 120 -7.43 18.53 -4.39
CA GLU A 120 -6.63 17.70 -5.31
C GLU A 120 -5.29 18.34 -5.73
N GLY A 121 -5.14 19.66 -5.62
CA GLY A 121 -3.99 20.42 -6.13
C GLY A 121 -2.67 20.25 -5.34
N GLU A 122 -2.74 20.10 -4.01
CA GLU A 122 -1.56 19.98 -3.12
C GLU A 122 -1.01 18.54 -3.03
N ARG A 123 -1.72 17.55 -3.58
CA ARG A 123 -1.37 16.13 -3.45
C ARG A 123 -0.59 15.56 -4.63
N SER A 124 -0.14 16.41 -5.54
CA SER A 124 0.66 16.04 -6.72
C SER A 124 2.05 15.56 -6.31
N GLY A 125 2.16 14.32 -5.82
CA GLY A 125 3.44 13.71 -5.46
C GLY A 125 3.32 12.54 -4.49
N LEU A 126 2.22 12.43 -3.73
CA LEU A 126 2.04 11.36 -2.75
C LEU A 126 1.58 10.05 -3.40
N PHE A 127 1.95 8.94 -2.77
CA PHE A 127 1.47 7.63 -3.16
C PHE A 127 -0.03 7.50 -2.87
N TRP A 128 -0.75 6.80 -3.75
CA TRP A 128 -2.21 6.64 -3.65
C TRP A 128 -2.65 5.23 -4.02
N PRO A 129 -3.61 4.62 -3.31
CA PRO A 129 -4.07 3.28 -3.63
C PRO A 129 -4.82 3.22 -4.96
N PHE A 130 -4.74 2.05 -5.61
CA PHE A 130 -5.57 1.65 -6.74
C PHE A 130 -5.92 0.16 -6.61
N GLY A 131 -6.96 -0.28 -7.31
CA GLY A 131 -7.39 -1.68 -7.24
C GLY A 131 -8.20 -2.00 -5.99
N ASN A 132 -8.46 -3.28 -5.77
CA ASN A 132 -9.20 -3.75 -4.59
C ASN A 132 -8.24 -4.07 -3.45
N TYR A 133 -8.62 -3.77 -2.22
CA TYR A 133 -7.88 -4.11 -1.01
C TYR A 133 -8.68 -5.09 -0.17
N LEU A 134 -8.10 -6.25 0.12
CA LEU A 134 -8.64 -7.23 1.05
C LEU A 134 -7.91 -7.07 2.39
N PHE A 135 -8.56 -6.43 3.34
CA PHE A 135 -8.07 -6.25 4.69
C PHE A 135 -8.43 -7.46 5.56
N CYS A 136 -7.43 -8.10 6.17
CA CYS A 136 -7.62 -9.31 6.97
C CYS A 136 -7.27 -9.08 8.44
N ALA A 137 -8.11 -9.63 9.32
CA ALA A 137 -7.93 -9.74 10.76
C ALA A 137 -8.27 -11.17 11.22
N GLU A 138 -8.10 -11.47 12.51
CA GLU A 138 -8.43 -12.79 13.07
C GLU A 138 -9.93 -13.13 12.93
N ASP A 139 -10.79 -12.12 13.10
CA ASP A 139 -12.25 -12.28 13.07
C ASP A 139 -12.86 -12.28 11.66
N GLY A 140 -12.03 -12.08 10.62
CA GLY A 140 -12.49 -12.10 9.23
C GLY A 140 -11.76 -11.11 8.32
N ALA A 141 -12.37 -10.83 7.17
CA ALA A 141 -11.80 -9.93 6.17
C ALA A 141 -12.87 -9.04 5.52
N VAL A 142 -12.44 -7.86 5.07
CA VAL A 142 -13.28 -6.91 4.32
C VAL A 142 -12.58 -6.49 3.03
N CYS A 143 -13.31 -6.50 1.92
CA CYS A 143 -12.82 -6.05 0.62
C CYS A 143 -13.33 -4.63 0.35
N VAL A 144 -12.43 -3.73 -0.03
CA VAL A 144 -12.73 -2.32 -0.27
C VAL A 144 -12.04 -1.85 -1.55
N ASP A 145 -12.77 -1.13 -2.40
CA ASP A 145 -12.32 -0.63 -3.70
C ASP A 145 -12.30 0.91 -3.79
N ASN A 146 -12.96 1.60 -2.85
CA ASN A 146 -12.89 3.04 -2.72
C ASN A 146 -11.54 3.47 -2.12
N ALA A 147 -10.73 4.18 -2.92
CA ALA A 147 -9.39 4.59 -2.53
C ALA A 147 -9.34 5.41 -1.22
N VAL A 148 -10.31 6.27 -0.95
CA VAL A 148 -10.37 7.04 0.31
C VAL A 148 -10.59 6.12 1.49
N SER A 149 -11.57 5.22 1.38
CA SER A 149 -11.85 4.20 2.42
C SER A 149 -10.67 3.25 2.63
N VAL A 150 -9.90 2.94 1.58
CA VAL A 150 -8.65 2.16 1.69
C VAL A 150 -7.63 2.90 2.54
N VAL A 151 -7.39 4.20 2.31
CA VAL A 151 -6.45 4.98 3.14
C VAL A 151 -6.93 5.04 4.60
N GLN A 152 -8.23 5.24 4.82
CA GLN A 152 -8.80 5.23 6.16
C GLN A 152 -8.60 3.88 6.88
N LEU A 153 -8.85 2.75 6.21
CA LEU A 153 -8.62 1.43 6.79
C LEU A 153 -7.15 1.11 6.98
N LEU A 154 -6.26 1.56 6.08
CA LEU A 154 -4.81 1.43 6.25
C LEU A 154 -4.35 2.08 7.56
N HIS A 155 -4.91 3.25 7.92
CA HIS A 155 -4.69 3.92 9.20
C HIS A 155 -5.35 3.18 10.36
N LEU A 156 -6.67 2.97 10.33
CA LEU A 156 -7.45 2.42 11.45
C LEU A 156 -7.02 1.02 11.86
N MET A 157 -6.66 0.18 10.89
CA MET A 157 -6.17 -1.16 11.20
C MET A 157 -4.79 -1.16 11.85
N LEU A 158 -3.93 -0.20 11.45
CA LEU A 158 -2.61 -0.07 12.04
C LEU A 158 -2.68 0.60 13.43
N SER A 159 -3.57 1.55 13.66
CA SER A 159 -3.74 2.16 14.99
C SER A 159 -4.31 1.21 16.04
N THR A 160 -5.08 0.20 15.61
CA THR A 160 -5.65 -0.82 16.49
C THR A 160 -4.77 -2.08 16.62
N ALA A 161 -3.66 -2.13 15.89
CA ALA A 161 -2.61 -3.11 16.13
C ALA A 161 -1.88 -2.71 17.42
N ASN A 162 -2.08 -3.47 18.50
CA ASN A 162 -1.15 -3.38 19.63
C ASN A 162 0.26 -3.73 19.11
N PRO A 163 1.28 -2.89 19.34
CA PRO A 163 2.65 -3.18 18.92
C PRO A 163 3.23 -4.40 19.61
#